data_AF-A0A832WY73-F1
#
_entry.id   AF-A0A832WY73-F1
#
_cell.length_a   1.000
_cell.length_b   1.000
_cell.length_c   1.000
_cell.angle_alpha   90.00
_cell.angle_beta   90.00
_cell.angle_gamma   90.00
#
_symmetry.space_group_name_H-M   'P 1'
#
loop_
_entity.id
_entity.type
_entity.pdbx_description
1 polymer ?
#
loop_
_entity_poly.entity_id
_entity_poly.type
_entity_poly.pdbx_seq_one_letter_code
_entity_poly.pdbx_strand_id
1 'polypeptide(L)'
;MIIGLIKSVLKSLELYLAFKNKAFHRDLLNDHREREKRLINEIEKLRASGGSNDADRADIIRDQLLTEKIQFQYLTELYASNETNVPPVNNGEPPL
;
A
#
# COMPACT_ATOMS: atom_id res chain seq x y z
N MET A 1 -17.06 30.81 -20.10
CA MET A 1 -17.65 29.51 -20.52
C MET A 1 -16.56 28.44 -20.72
N ILE A 2 -15.59 28.64 -21.63
CA ILE A 2 -14.49 27.69 -21.90
C ILE A 2 -13.60 27.39 -20.68
N ILE A 3 -13.21 28.41 -19.90
CA ILE A 3 -12.39 28.21 -18.67
C ILE A 3 -13.10 27.35 -17.63
N GLY A 4 -14.43 27.46 -17.51
CA GLY A 4 -15.22 26.65 -16.59
C GLY A 4 -15.28 25.17 -16.99
N LEU A 5 -15.38 24.90 -18.30
CA LEU A 5 -15.31 23.54 -18.85
C LEU A 5 -13.94 22.91 -18.64
N ILE A 6 -12.86 23.65 -18.88
CA ILE A 6 -11.48 23.17 -18.65
C ILE A 6 -11.28 22.79 -17.16
N LYS A 7 -11.74 23.62 -16.22
CA LYS A 7 -11.69 23.32 -14.78
C LYS A 7 -12.47 22.06 -14.42
N SER A 8 -13.64 21.86 -15.01
CA SER A 8 -14.46 20.66 -14.81
C SER A 8 -13.74 19.38 -15.28
N VAL A 9 -13.12 19.42 -16.46
CA VAL A 9 -12.36 18.29 -17.01
C VAL A 9 -11.16 17.97 -16.12
N LEU A 10 -10.38 18.98 -15.72
CA LEU A 10 -9.23 18.79 -14.83
C LEU A 10 -9.65 18.16 -13.49
N LYS A 11 -10.73 18.65 -12.88
CA LYS A 11 -11.26 18.10 -11.62
C LYS A 11 -11.74 16.66 -11.77
N SER A 12 -12.35 16.30 -12.90
CA SER A 12 -12.75 14.92 -13.17
C SER A 12 -11.55 13.99 -13.36
N LEU A 13 -10.46 14.48 -13.96
CA LEU A 13 -9.22 13.74 -14.14
C LEU A 13 -8.50 13.52 -12.81
N GLU A 14 -8.44 14.55 -11.98
CA GLU A 14 -7.91 14.49 -10.62
C GLU A 14 -8.67 13.45 -9.78
N LEU A 15 -10.01 13.48 -9.83
CA LEU A 15 -10.84 12.51 -9.11
C LEU A 15 -10.64 11.08 -9.62
N TYR A 16 -10.51 10.89 -10.93
CA TYR A 16 -10.23 9.59 -11.53
C TYR A 16 -8.86 9.04 -11.12
N LEU A 17 -7.83 9.88 -11.13
CA LEU A 17 -6.48 9.51 -10.68
C LEU A 17 -6.47 9.18 -9.18
N ALA A 18 -7.13 9.98 -8.34
CA ALA A 18 -7.27 9.72 -6.92
C ALA A 18 -8.01 8.40 -6.64
N PHE A 19 -9.10 8.16 -7.36
CA PHE A 19 -9.87 6.91 -7.25
C PHE A 19 -9.05 5.70 -7.67
N LYS A 20 -8.33 5.77 -8.79
CA LYS A 20 -7.45 4.69 -9.24
C LYS A 20 -6.31 4.41 -8.26
N ASN A 21 -5.69 5.45 -7.73
CA ASN A 21 -4.60 5.30 -6.77
C ASN A 21 -5.09 4.58 -5.50
N LYS A 22 -6.27 4.98 -4.99
CA LYS A 22 -6.90 4.34 -3.83
C LYS A 22 -7.30 2.89 -4.06
N ALA A 23 -7.83 2.58 -5.24
CA ALA A 23 -8.16 1.21 -5.62
C ALA A 23 -6.90 0.34 -5.73
N PHE A 24 -5.88 0.84 -6.40
CA PHE A 24 -4.58 0.16 -6.55
C PHE A 24 -3.91 -0.11 -5.20
N HIS A 25 -3.90 0.86 -4.29
CA HIS A 25 -3.34 0.68 -2.95
C HIS A 25 -4.09 -0.39 -2.14
N ARG A 26 -5.43 -0.42 -2.26
CA ARG A 26 -6.26 -1.44 -1.61
C ARG A 26 -5.98 -2.84 -2.16
N ASP A 27 -5.88 -2.98 -3.47
CA ASP A 27 -5.61 -4.27 -4.11
C ASP A 27 -4.21 -4.78 -3.73
N LEU A 28 -3.21 -3.90 -3.75
CA LEU A 28 -1.85 -4.22 -3.31
C LEU A 28 -1.81 -4.70 -1.85
N LEU A 29 -2.58 -4.06 -0.97
CA LEU A 29 -2.69 -4.44 0.45
C LEU A 29 -3.33 -5.82 0.63
N ASN A 30 -4.38 -6.12 -0.12
CA ASN A 30 -5.04 -7.41 -0.07
C ASN A 30 -4.12 -8.53 -0.58
N ASP A 31 -3.45 -8.31 -1.70
CA ASP A 31 -2.47 -9.24 -2.26
C ASP A 31 -1.32 -9.53 -1.30
N HIS A 32 -0.79 -8.49 -0.63
CA HIS A 32 0.24 -8.64 0.38
C HIS A 32 -0.26 -9.48 1.56
N ARG A 33 -1.46 -9.21 2.08
CA ARG A 33 -2.07 -9.98 3.19
C ARG A 33 -2.27 -11.45 2.85
N GLU A 34 -2.71 -11.74 1.62
CA GLU A 34 -2.87 -13.12 1.19
C GLU A 34 -1.52 -13.85 1.06
N ARG A 35 -0.49 -13.18 0.53
CA ARG A 35 0.87 -13.72 0.48
C ARG A 35 1.43 -13.99 1.87
N GLU A 36 1.32 -13.03 2.79
CA GLU A 36 1.74 -13.16 4.19
C GLU A 36 1.07 -14.38 4.84
N LYS A 37 -0.25 -14.54 4.67
CA LYS A 37 -0.99 -15.69 5.22
C LYS A 37 -0.50 -17.03 4.65
N ARG A 38 -0.21 -17.10 3.35
CA ARG A 38 0.32 -18.32 2.73
C ARG A 38 1.70 -18.69 3.28
N LEU A 39 2.59 -17.70 3.42
CA LEU A 39 3.94 -17.91 3.95
C LEU A 39 3.91 -18.33 5.43
N ILE A 40 3.04 -17.75 6.25
CA ILE A 40 2.85 -18.17 7.64
C ILE A 40 2.41 -19.64 7.72
N ASN A 41 1.43 -20.05 6.91
CA ASN A 41 0.99 -21.44 6.88
C ASN A 41 2.12 -22.40 6.45
N GLU A 42 3.00 -21.96 5.55
CA GLU A 42 4.15 -22.76 5.11
C GLU A 42 5.20 -22.89 6.21
N ILE A 43 5.50 -21.80 6.93
CA ILE A 43 6.36 -21.81 8.13
C ILE A 43 5.81 -22.78 9.18
N GLU A 44 4.51 -22.74 9.45
CA GLU A 44 3.85 -23.65 10.40
C GLU A 44 3.95 -25.11 9.96
N LYS A 45 3.74 -25.38 8.67
CA LYS A 45 3.87 -26.73 8.09
C LYS A 45 5.30 -27.26 8.19
N LEU A 46 6.29 -26.43 7.88
CA LEU A 46 7.71 -26.78 7.99
C LEU A 46 8.10 -27.05 9.44
N ARG A 47 7.65 -26.22 10.38
CA ARG A 47 7.87 -26.47 11.82
C ARG A 47 7.20 -27.75 12.32
N ALA A 48 6.00 -28.04 11.85
CA ALA A 48 5.26 -29.25 12.22
C ALA A 48 5.90 -30.54 11.70
N SER A 49 6.69 -30.47 10.62
CA SER A 49 7.40 -31.64 10.05
C SER A 49 8.50 -32.18 10.97
N GLY A 50 9.04 -31.35 11.87
CA GLY A 50 10.07 -31.74 12.85
C GLY A 50 11.44 -32.08 12.28
N GLY A 51 11.67 -31.94 10.96
CA GLY A 51 12.98 -32.13 10.35
C GLY A 51 13.91 -30.95 10.60
N SER A 52 15.19 -31.18 10.92
CA SER A 52 16.15 -30.08 11.17
C SER A 52 16.27 -29.15 9.97
N ASN A 53 16.30 -29.71 8.75
CA ASN A 53 16.35 -28.92 7.50
C ASN A 53 15.08 -28.10 7.28
N ASP A 54 13.93 -28.58 7.76
CA ASP A 54 12.65 -27.88 7.62
C ASP A 54 12.53 -26.75 8.65
N ALA A 55 13.11 -26.92 9.84
CA ALA A 55 13.22 -25.86 10.83
C ALA A 55 14.10 -24.70 10.34
N ASP A 56 15.28 -25.00 9.77
CA ASP A 56 16.16 -23.98 9.20
C ASP A 56 15.49 -23.21 8.05
N ARG A 57 14.76 -23.94 7.19
CA ARG A 57 13.95 -23.34 6.11
C ARG A 57 12.83 -22.45 6.66
N ALA A 58 12.14 -22.88 7.70
CA ALA A 58 11.09 -22.09 8.33
C ALA A 58 11.64 -20.79 8.92
N ASP A 59 12.83 -20.83 9.51
CA ASP A 59 13.49 -19.65 10.07
C ASP A 59 13.93 -18.68 8.97
N ILE A 60 14.50 -19.16 7.86
CA ILE A 60 14.85 -18.31 6.69
C ILE A 60 13.60 -17.61 6.13
N ILE A 61 12.50 -18.36 5.91
CA ILE A 61 11.26 -17.80 5.37
C ILE A 61 10.66 -16.78 6.33
N ARG A 62 10.72 -17.03 7.64
CA ARG A 62 10.27 -16.09 8.67
C ARG A 62 11.05 -14.77 8.62
N ASP A 63 12.38 -14.83 8.53
CA ASP A 63 13.22 -13.63 8.55
C ASP A 63 13.04 -12.79 7.27
N GLN A 64 12.82 -13.45 6.12
CA GLN A 64 12.44 -12.78 4.88
C GLN A 64 11.06 -12.10 4.99
N LEU A 65 10.07 -12.80 5.55
CA LEU A 65 8.73 -12.27 5.75
C LEU A 65 8.74 -11.04 6.68
N LEU A 66 9.56 -11.08 7.73
CA LEU A 66 9.70 -9.96 8.67
C LEU A 66 10.31 -8.73 7.98
N THR A 67 11.30 -8.94 7.11
CA THR A 67 11.90 -7.89 6.30
C THR A 67 10.90 -7.27 5.33
N GLU A 68 10.15 -8.11 4.59
CA GLU A 68 9.11 -7.66 3.65
C GLU A 68 8.04 -6.83 4.37
N LYS A 69 7.61 -7.27 5.55
CA LYS A 69 6.61 -6.57 6.36
C LYS A 69 7.06 -5.16 6.77
N ILE A 70 8.32 -5.02 7.18
CA ILE A 70 8.90 -3.71 7.54
C ILE A 70 8.94 -2.79 6.31
N GLN A 71 9.39 -3.31 5.16
CA GLN A 71 9.44 -2.54 3.92
C GLN A 71 8.03 -2.13 3.46
N PHE A 72 7.06 -3.04 3.52
CA PHE A 72 5.69 -2.79 3.15
C PHE A 72 5.03 -1.75 4.08
N GLN A 73 5.29 -1.83 5.38
CA GLN A 73 4.82 -0.85 6.35
C GLN A 73 5.38 0.55 6.06
N TYR A 74 6.68 0.65 5.81
CA TYR A 74 7.33 1.91 5.42
C TYR A 74 6.70 2.52 4.16
N LEU A 75 6.47 1.71 3.11
CA LEU A 75 5.83 2.18 1.88
C LEU A 75 4.39 2.63 2.10
N THR A 76 3.65 1.95 2.98
CA THR A 76 2.28 2.30 3.32
C THR A 76 2.21 3.62 4.11
N GLU A 77 3.13 3.83 5.04
CA GLU A 77 3.25 5.08 5.81
C GLU A 77 3.65 6.26 4.90
N LEU A 78 4.58 6.06 3.97
CA LEU A 78 4.90 7.05 2.93
C LEU A 78 3.68 7.39 2.06
N TYR A 79 2.91 6.39 1.64
CA TYR A 79 1.69 6.63 0.87
C TYR A 79 0.65 7.44 1.67
N ALA A 80 0.40 7.05 2.93
CA ALA A 80 -0.56 7.73 3.81
C ALA A 80 -0.15 9.19 4.10
N SER A 81 1.14 9.44 4.34
CA SER A 81 1.65 10.80 4.56
C SER A 81 1.55 11.68 3.31
N ASN A 82 1.72 11.11 2.12
CA ASN A 82 1.51 11.82 0.85
C ASN A 82 0.02 12.16 0.61
N GLU A 83 -0.92 11.32 1.04
CA GLU A 83 -2.35 11.69 1.02
C GLU A 83 -2.66 12.87 1.96
N THR A 84 -1.93 13.02 3.07
CA THR A 84 -2.13 14.15 4.01
C THR A 84 -1.43 15.46 3.60
N ASN A 85 -0.46 15.40 2.67
CA ASN A 85 0.30 16.57 2.19
C ASN A 85 -0.27 17.19 0.91
N VAL A 86 -1.53 16.92 0.56
CA VAL A 86 -2.22 17.70 -0.47
C VAL A 86 -2.42 19.11 0.08
N PRO A 87 -1.73 20.15 -0.43
CA PRO A 87 -1.96 21.50 0.04
C PRO A 87 -3.44 21.86 -0.15
N PRO A 88 -4.05 22.60 0.78
CA PRO A 88 -5.43 23.05 0.59
C PRO A 88 -5.50 23.74 -0.77
N VAL A 89 -6.46 23.33 -1.60
CA VAL A 89 -6.80 24.05 -2.83
C VAL A 89 -7.25 25.44 -2.37
N ASN A 90 -6.32 26.38 -2.33
CA ASN A 90 -6.60 27.76 -2.06
C ASN A 90 -7.43 28.25 -3.25
N ASN A 91 -8.73 28.44 -3.02
CA ASN A 91 -9.69 28.95 -4.00
C ASN A 91 -9.49 30.46 -4.27
N GLY A 92 -8.26 30.95 -4.23
CA GLY A 92 -7.90 32.30 -4.66
C GLY A 92 -8.47 33.43 -3.80
N GLU A 93 -8.72 33.21 -2.51
CA GLU A 93 -9.09 34.32 -1.62
C GLU A 93 -7.84 35.09 -1.19
N PRO A 94 -7.76 36.41 -1.48
CA PRO A 94 -6.64 37.24 -1.03
C PRO A 94 -6.72 37.46 0.49
N PRO A 95 -5.56 37.57 1.18
CA PRO A 95 -5.52 37.81 2.61
C PRO A 95 -6.09 39.20 2.96
N LEU A 96 -6.84 39.26 4.06
CA LEU A 96 -7.32 40.47 4.73
C LEU A 96 -6.16 41.30 5.31
#